data_AF-A0A4Q3UB57-F1
#
_entry.id   AF-A0A4Q3UB57-F1
#
_cell.length_a   1.000
_cell.length_b   1.000
_cell.length_c   1.000
_cell.angle_alpha   90.00
_cell.angle_beta   90.00
_cell.angle_gamma   90.00
#
_symmetry.space_group_name_H-M   'P 1'
#
loop_
_entity.id
_entity.type
_entity.pdbx_description
1 polymer ?
#
loop_
_entity_poly.entity_id
_entity_poly.type
_entity_poly.pdbx_seq_one_letter_code
_entity_poly.pdbx_strand_id
1 'polypeptide(L)'
;LQRRFPAILAPGPNDICYATTNRQGAVKAIASGVDLMLVIGSPNSSNSLRLVEVAERQGTTAYLIPRADDLDWEWLTGFGTLGISAGASAPELLVRELIAKLSERFDVNEREVETVKENVVFKLPRGLEAA
;
A
#
# COMPACT_ATOMS: atom_id res chain seq x y z
N LEU A 1 -14.20 14.17 18.63
CA LEU A 1 -14.32 15.65 18.53
C LEU A 1 -15.78 16.10 18.67
N GLN A 2 -16.70 15.63 17.83
CA GLN A 2 -18.13 15.97 17.92
C GLN A 2 -18.77 15.75 19.31
N ARG A 3 -18.44 14.67 20.02
CA ARG A 3 -18.91 14.45 21.41
C ARG A 3 -18.44 15.53 22.39
N ARG A 4 -17.22 16.06 22.23
CA ARG A 4 -16.62 17.05 23.13
C ARG A 4 -16.96 18.48 22.71
N PHE A 5 -17.15 18.72 21.42
CA PHE A 5 -17.47 20.01 20.83
C PHE A 5 -18.63 19.83 19.83
N PRO A 6 -19.90 19.78 20.29
CA PRO A 6 -21.05 19.50 19.42
C PRO A 6 -21.26 20.53 18.30
N ALA A 7 -20.82 21.77 18.50
CA ALA A 7 -20.91 22.85 17.52
C ALA A 7 -19.72 22.92 16.53
N ILE A 8 -18.81 21.93 16.54
CA ILE A 8 -17.65 21.94 15.62
C ILE A 8 -18.12 21.81 14.17
N LEU A 9 -17.72 22.76 13.34
CA LEU A 9 -17.87 22.65 11.89
C LEU A 9 -16.70 21.82 11.37
N ALA A 10 -16.97 20.55 11.05
CA ALA A 10 -15.99 19.76 10.33
C ALA A 10 -15.92 20.28 8.88
N PRO A 11 -14.72 20.31 8.25
CA PRO A 11 -14.65 20.37 6.80
C PRO A 11 -15.48 19.22 6.20
N GLY A 12 -15.90 19.36 4.94
CA GLY A 12 -16.65 18.31 4.24
C GLY A 12 -15.95 16.95 4.32
N PRO A 13 -16.64 15.84 4.02
CA PRO A 13 -16.04 14.51 4.12
C PRO A 13 -14.75 14.45 3.28
N ASN A 14 -13.63 14.33 3.99
CA ASN A 14 -12.31 13.89 3.54
C ASN A 14 -11.34 14.95 3.00
N ASP A 15 -10.61 15.61 3.93
CA ASP A 15 -9.27 16.15 3.65
C ASP A 15 -8.24 15.04 3.35
N ILE A 16 -8.61 13.76 3.56
CA ILE A 16 -7.82 12.61 3.12
C ILE A 16 -7.94 12.50 1.61
N CYS A 17 -6.81 12.61 0.91
CA CYS A 17 -6.79 12.52 -0.55
C CYS A 17 -7.32 11.16 -1.07
N TYR A 18 -7.84 11.16 -2.30
CA TYR A 18 -8.39 9.97 -2.95
C TYR A 18 -7.38 8.81 -2.97
N ALA A 19 -6.11 9.11 -3.27
CA ALA A 19 -5.03 8.13 -3.39
C ALA A 19 -4.81 7.33 -2.10
N THR A 20 -4.94 7.99 -0.94
CA THR A 20 -4.82 7.34 0.38
C THR A 20 -6.02 6.45 0.65
N THR A 21 -7.23 6.94 0.38
CA THR A 21 -8.48 6.20 0.59
C THR A 21 -8.53 4.93 -0.27
N ASN A 22 -8.18 5.05 -1.56
CA ASN A 22 -8.21 3.94 -2.50
C ASN A 22 -7.19 2.86 -2.14
N ARG A 23 -5.96 3.24 -1.80
CA ARG A 23 -4.91 2.28 -1.40
C ARG A 23 -5.27 1.55 -0.11
N GLN A 24 -5.84 2.24 0.88
CA GLN A 24 -6.36 1.57 2.07
C GLN A 24 -7.52 0.62 1.74
N GLY A 25 -8.38 0.99 0.78
CA GLY A 25 -9.42 0.11 0.27
C GLY A 25 -8.88 -1.16 -0.39
N ALA A 26 -7.86 -1.02 -1.23
CA ALA A 26 -7.17 -2.15 -1.88
C ALA A 26 -6.52 -3.08 -0.84
N VAL A 27 -5.79 -2.53 0.14
CA VAL A 27 -5.20 -3.33 1.22
C VAL A 27 -6.25 -4.09 2.02
N LYS A 28 -7.39 -3.47 2.34
CA LYS A 28 -8.50 -4.17 3.01
C LYS A 28 -9.03 -5.34 2.19
N ALA A 29 -9.16 -5.17 0.88
CA ALA A 29 -9.65 -6.22 -0.01
C ALA A 29 -8.67 -7.38 -0.17
N ILE A 30 -7.36 -7.13 -0.07
CA ILE A 30 -6.31 -8.15 -0.18
C ILE A 30 -6.11 -8.87 1.17
N ALA A 31 -5.99 -8.11 2.26
CA ALA A 31 -5.51 -8.63 3.55
C ALA A 31 -6.30 -9.87 4.04
N SER A 32 -7.62 -9.89 3.89
CA SER A 32 -8.46 -11.01 4.35
C SER A 32 -8.24 -12.33 3.60
N GLY A 33 -7.57 -12.31 2.45
CA GLY A 33 -7.36 -13.47 1.59
C GLY A 33 -5.91 -13.93 1.50
N VAL A 34 -5.01 -13.37 2.31
CA VAL A 34 -3.57 -13.68 2.27
C VAL A 34 -3.06 -14.00 3.67
N ASP A 35 -1.96 -14.74 3.72
CA ASP A 35 -1.34 -15.16 4.98
C ASP A 35 -0.44 -14.05 5.57
N LEU A 36 0.20 -13.28 4.68
CA LEU A 36 1.11 -12.19 5.01
C LEU A 36 0.90 -11.02 4.05
N MET A 37 1.00 -9.79 4.56
CA MET A 37 1.06 -8.56 3.76
C MET A 37 2.45 -7.93 3.79
N LEU A 38 3.01 -7.62 2.62
CA LEU A 38 4.18 -6.76 2.50
C LEU A 38 3.77 -5.42 1.89
N VAL A 39 4.18 -4.33 2.53
CA VAL A 39 4.00 -2.98 2.01
C VAL A 39 5.37 -2.41 1.64
N ILE A 40 5.56 -2.09 0.37
CA ILE A 40 6.75 -1.38 -0.08
C ILE A 40 6.63 0.10 0.26
N GLY A 41 7.62 0.63 0.99
CA GLY A 41 7.68 2.05 1.32
C GLY A 41 8.73 2.42 2.35
N SER A 42 8.97 3.71 2.48
CA SER A 42 9.93 4.25 3.44
C SER A 42 9.33 4.30 4.86
N PRO A 43 10.11 4.02 5.92
CA PRO A 43 9.64 4.10 7.32
C PRO A 43 9.21 5.50 7.75
N ASN A 44 9.60 6.56 7.03
CA ASN A 44 9.14 7.92 7.29
C ASN A 44 7.85 8.30 6.54
N SER A 45 7.26 7.38 5.77
CA SER A 45 6.02 7.63 5.02
C SER A 45 4.80 7.24 5.85
N SER A 46 4.06 8.25 6.33
CA SER A 46 2.81 8.02 7.07
C SER A 46 1.78 7.24 6.25
N ASN A 47 1.68 7.47 4.94
CA ASN A 47 0.77 6.70 4.10
C ASN A 47 1.18 5.22 4.05
N SER A 48 2.46 4.91 3.90
CA SER A 48 2.95 3.52 3.86
C SER A 48 2.73 2.80 5.20
N LEU A 49 3.08 3.44 6.32
CA LEU A 49 2.81 2.91 7.66
C LEU A 49 1.32 2.65 7.87
N ARG A 50 0.47 3.56 7.37
CA ARG A 50 -0.98 3.40 7.50
C ARG A 50 -1.52 2.20 6.74
N LEU A 51 -0.89 1.79 5.62
CA LEU A 51 -1.28 0.58 4.90
C LEU A 51 -0.98 -0.68 5.73
N VAL A 52 0.17 -0.72 6.41
CA VAL A 52 0.51 -1.81 7.34
C VAL A 52 -0.52 -1.89 8.46
N GLU A 53 -0.81 -0.77 9.13
CA GLU A 53 -1.83 -0.73 10.19
C GLU A 53 -3.21 -1.17 9.70
N VAL A 54 -3.56 -0.90 8.44
CA VAL A 54 -4.84 -1.31 7.86
C VAL A 54 -4.89 -2.81 7.65
N ALA A 55 -3.80 -3.44 7.16
CA ALA A 55 -3.70 -4.88 7.05
C ALA A 55 -3.76 -5.57 8.41
N GLU A 56 -3.02 -5.08 9.41
CA GLU A 56 -3.04 -5.61 10.77
C GLU A 56 -4.44 -5.53 11.39
N ARG A 57 -5.18 -4.44 11.15
CA ARG A 57 -6.59 -4.32 11.59
C ARG A 57 -7.56 -5.25 10.87
N GLN A 58 -7.18 -5.81 9.71
CA GLN A 58 -7.93 -6.90 9.08
C GLN A 58 -7.55 -8.29 9.63
N GLY A 59 -6.59 -8.36 10.57
CA GLY A 59 -6.15 -9.62 11.19
C GLY A 59 -4.99 -10.28 10.49
N THR A 60 -4.34 -9.61 9.53
CA THR A 60 -3.24 -10.16 8.74
C THR A 60 -1.93 -9.54 9.20
N THR A 61 -0.94 -10.38 9.50
CA THR A 61 0.43 -9.92 9.78
C THR A 61 0.95 -9.11 8.59
N ALA A 62 1.54 -7.95 8.86
CA ALA A 62 2.01 -7.06 7.82
C ALA A 62 3.36 -6.43 8.17
N TYR A 63 4.23 -6.31 7.16
CA TYR A 63 5.54 -5.66 7.31
C TYR A 63 5.72 -4.54 6.30
N LEU A 64 6.41 -3.48 6.74
CA LEU A 64 6.92 -2.43 5.86
C LEU A 64 8.34 -2.79 5.46
N ILE A 65 8.61 -2.85 4.15
CA ILE A 65 9.98 -3.01 3.63
C ILE A 65 10.30 -1.89 2.63
N PRO A 66 11.48 -1.24 2.74
CA PRO A 66 11.89 -0.25 1.76
C PRO A 66 12.14 -0.83 0.37
N ARG A 67 12.78 -2.00 0.29
CA ARG A 67 13.14 -2.69 -0.96
C ARG A 67 13.08 -4.21 -0.80
N ALA A 68 13.23 -4.91 -1.93
CA ALA A 68 13.34 -6.37 -1.96
C ALA A 68 14.52 -6.91 -1.13
N ASP A 69 15.58 -6.14 -0.96
CA ASP A 69 16.74 -6.52 -0.13
C ASP A 69 16.50 -6.52 1.37
N ASP A 70 15.47 -5.82 1.82
CA ASP A 70 15.05 -5.79 3.21
C ASP A 70 14.06 -6.91 3.56
N LEU A 71 13.72 -7.78 2.60
CA LEU A 71 12.86 -8.95 2.84
C LEU A 71 13.58 -9.96 3.75
N ASP A 72 12.98 -10.23 4.90
CA ASP A 72 13.35 -11.37 5.73
C ASP A 72 12.62 -12.62 5.25
N TRP A 73 13.40 -13.62 4.86
CA TRP A 73 12.87 -14.89 4.34
C TRP A 73 12.18 -15.74 5.41
N GLU A 74 12.49 -15.52 6.70
CA GLU A 74 11.83 -16.24 7.79
C GLU A 74 10.32 -15.92 7.84
N TRP A 75 9.92 -14.72 7.42
CA TRP A 75 8.51 -14.31 7.35
C TRP A 75 7.70 -15.11 6.33
N LEU A 76 8.36 -15.72 5.34
CA LEU A 76 7.71 -16.47 4.27
C LEU A 76 7.63 -17.98 4.55
N THR A 77 7.98 -18.42 5.76
CA THR A 77 7.93 -19.83 6.13
C THR A 77 6.49 -20.28 6.42
N GLY A 78 6.04 -21.36 5.77
CA GLY A 78 4.75 -22.00 6.08
C GLY A 78 3.51 -21.32 5.50
N PHE A 79 3.65 -20.31 4.65
CA PHE A 79 2.55 -19.59 4.02
C PHE A 79 2.51 -19.81 2.51
N GLY A 80 1.31 -19.74 1.92
CA GLY A 80 1.08 -19.99 0.49
C GLY A 80 0.66 -18.76 -0.29
N THR A 81 0.10 -17.75 0.37
CA THR A 81 -0.44 -16.55 -0.29
C THR A 81 0.13 -15.29 0.32
N LEU A 82 0.88 -14.52 -0.48
CA LEU A 82 1.49 -13.26 -0.11
C LEU A 82 0.74 -12.09 -0.75
N GLY A 83 0.25 -11.15 0.05
CA GLY A 83 -0.27 -9.89 -0.44
C GLY A 83 0.82 -8.83 -0.52
N ILE A 84 0.90 -8.12 -1.65
CA ILE A 84 1.87 -7.06 -1.88
C ILE A 84 1.11 -5.76 -2.16
N SER A 85 1.52 -4.67 -1.51
CA SER A 85 1.05 -3.32 -1.81
C SER A 85 2.20 -2.33 -1.69
N ALA A 86 1.96 -1.07 -2.04
CA ALA A 86 2.97 -0.02 -2.03
C ALA A 86 2.38 1.32 -1.59
N GLY A 87 3.18 2.11 -0.87
CA GLY A 87 2.82 3.48 -0.55
C GLY A 87 2.71 4.37 -1.79
N ALA A 88 1.98 5.48 -1.70
CA ALA A 88 1.80 6.40 -2.82
C ALA A 88 3.11 6.98 -3.39
N SER A 89 4.19 7.01 -2.59
CA SER A 89 5.52 7.50 -2.98
C SER A 89 6.47 6.40 -3.45
N ALA A 90 6.06 5.12 -3.43
CA ALA A 90 6.91 4.02 -3.83
C ALA A 90 6.75 3.76 -5.34
N PRO A 91 7.85 3.77 -6.13
CA PRO A 91 7.80 3.44 -7.55
C PRO A 91 7.40 1.98 -7.78
N GLU A 92 6.65 1.75 -8.87
CA GLU A 92 6.25 0.40 -9.32
C GLU A 92 7.45 -0.55 -9.49
N LEU A 93 8.61 -0.01 -9.90
CA LEU A 93 9.84 -0.80 -10.05
C LEU A 93 10.20 -1.56 -8.77
N LEU A 94 9.99 -0.98 -7.58
CA LEU A 94 10.31 -1.65 -6.31
C LEU A 94 9.39 -2.85 -6.03
N VAL A 95 8.14 -2.78 -6.47
CA VAL A 95 7.20 -3.91 -6.39
C VAL A 95 7.68 -5.03 -7.33
N ARG A 96 8.10 -4.67 -8.55
CA ARG A 96 8.63 -5.64 -9.52
C ARG A 96 9.93 -6.28 -9.07
N GLU A 97 10.84 -5.52 -8.45
CA GLU A 97 12.06 -6.06 -7.83
C GLU A 97 11.74 -7.09 -6.75
N LEU A 98 10.73 -6.83 -5.90
CA LEU A 98 10.29 -7.80 -4.89
C LEU A 98 9.75 -9.09 -5.53
N ILE A 99 8.88 -8.97 -6.53
CA ILE A 99 8.31 -10.12 -7.23
C ILE A 99 9.40 -10.94 -7.94
N ALA A 100 10.36 -10.27 -8.59
CA ALA A 100 11.49 -10.93 -9.22
C ALA A 100 12.31 -11.71 -8.20
N LYS A 101 12.61 -11.11 -7.04
CA LYS A 101 13.35 -11.77 -5.95
C LYS A 101 12.60 -12.97 -5.39
N LEU A 102 11.27 -12.90 -5.23
CA LEU A 102 10.44 -14.03 -4.81
C LEU A 102 10.52 -15.18 -5.83
N SER A 103 10.53 -14.85 -7.11
CA SER A 103 10.60 -15.83 -8.22
C SER A 103 11.93 -16.58 -8.29
N GLU A 104 12.98 -16.11 -7.62
CA GLU A 104 14.25 -16.84 -7.50
C GLU A 104 14.12 -18.08 -6.61
N ARG A 105 13.13 -18.13 -5.71
CA ARG A 105 12.95 -19.21 -4.72
C ARG A 105 11.62 -19.94 -4.81
N PHE A 106 10.60 -19.30 -5.38
CA PHE A 106 9.24 -19.83 -5.43
C PHE A 106 8.71 -19.79 -6.86
N ASP A 107 7.77 -20.68 -7.15
CA ASP A 107 6.92 -20.56 -8.33
C ASP A 107 5.83 -19.51 -8.03
N VAL A 108 5.93 -18.33 -8.66
CA VAL A 108 5.10 -17.17 -8.35
C VAL A 108 3.96 -17.06 -9.37
N ASN A 109 2.72 -17.13 -8.89
CA ASN A 109 1.53 -16.78 -9.66
C ASN A 109 0.99 -15.41 -9.20
N GLU A 110 1.06 -14.42 -10.08
CA GLU A 110 0.58 -13.07 -9.80
C GLU A 110 -0.92 -12.93 -10.09
N ARG A 111 -1.66 -12.31 -9.16
CA ARG A 111 -3.04 -11.87 -9.34
C ARG A 111 -3.20 -10.43 -8.89
N GLU A 112 -3.56 -9.55 -9.81
CA GLU A 112 -3.84 -8.16 -9.50
C GLU A 112 -5.27 -7.98 -8.94
N VAL A 113 -5.41 -7.15 -7.91
CA VAL A 113 -6.70 -6.82 -7.28
C VAL A 113 -6.96 -5.34 -7.47
N GLU A 114 -7.81 -5.01 -8.44
CA GLU A 114 -8.25 -3.64 -8.70
C GLU A 114 -9.58 -3.38 -7.98
N THR A 115 -9.59 -2.46 -7.00
CA THR A 115 -10.81 -2.06 -6.30
C THR A 115 -11.44 -0.78 -6.87
N VAL A 116 -10.61 0.13 -7.38
CA VAL A 116 -11.02 1.43 -7.91
C VAL A 116 -10.07 1.86 -9.03
N LYS A 117 -10.61 2.35 -10.14
CA LYS A 117 -9.85 2.96 -11.25
C LYS A 117 -9.48 4.41 -10.94
N GLU A 118 -8.19 4.70 -10.83
CA GLU A 118 -7.66 6.06 -10.65
C GLU A 118 -7.35 6.72 -11.99
N ASN A 119 -8.10 7.77 -12.37
CA ASN A 119 -7.94 8.48 -13.65
C ASN A 119 -7.47 9.94 -13.49
N VAL A 120 -6.98 10.31 -12.31
CA VAL A 120 -6.60 11.70 -11.99
C VAL A 120 -5.14 11.93 -12.37
N VAL A 121 -4.89 12.98 -13.17
CA VAL A 121 -3.54 13.40 -13.58
C VAL A 121 -3.35 14.87 -13.28
N PHE A 122 -2.28 15.21 -12.55
CA PHE A 122 -1.86 16.58 -12.32
C PHE A 122 -0.84 16.98 -13.39
N LYS A 123 -1.21 17.90 -14.27
CA LYS A 123 -0.31 18.41 -15.32
C LYS A 123 0.79 19.26 -14.69
N LEU A 124 1.97 19.23 -15.31
CA LEU A 124 3.04 20.16 -14.96
C LEU A 124 2.60 21.60 -15.24
N PRO A 125 3.06 22.58 -14.44
CA PRO A 125 2.89 23.99 -14.77
C PRO A 125 3.51 24.32 -16.14
N ARG A 126 2.92 25.29 -16.83
CA ARG A 126 3.45 25.77 -18.13
C ARG A 126 4.92 26.19 -17.98
N GLY A 127 5.77 25.76 -18.91
CA GLY A 127 7.21 26.08 -18.90
C GLY A 127 8.10 25.06 -18.17
N LEU A 128 7.51 24.01 -17.59
CA LEU A 128 8.24 22.83 -17.05
C LEU A 128 7.99 21.56 -17.87
N GLU A 129 7.34 21.69 -19.02
CA GLU A 129 7.15 20.59 -19.98
C GLU A 129 8.51 20.23 -20.58
N ALA A 130 8.81 18.93 -20.75
CA ALA A 130 10.03 18.49 -21.40
C ALA A 130 10.08 19.06 -22.83
N ALA A 131 11.25 19.59 -23.22
CA ALA A 131 11.49 20.19 -24.54
C ALA A 131 11.31 19.17 -25.68
#